data_AF-A0AA90R1X8-F1
#
_entry.id   AF-A0AA90R1X8-F1
#
_cell.length_a   1.000
_cell.length_b   1.000
_cell.length_c   1.000
_cell.angle_alpha   90.00
_cell.angle_beta   90.00
_cell.angle_gamma   90.00
#
_symmetry.space_group_name_H-M   'P 1'
#
loop_
_entity.id
_entity.type
_entity.pdbx_description
1 polymer ?
#
loop_
_entity_poly.entity_id
_entity_poly.type
_entity_poly.pdbx_seq_one_letter_code
_entity_poly.pdbx_strand_id
1 'polypeptide(L)'
;MSHPTKPRIALIAHDKKKDDMIVLAAEYIDFLRGCQLMATGTTGARLIKELGLAVERKESGPFGGDLQIGAALVEGQIDAVVFLRDPMTPQPHEPDINALVRACDVHNVACATNLSTAHLLLSQLRLAAA
;
A
#
# COMPACT_ATOMS: atom_id res chain seq x y z
N MET A 1 -20.80 -8.73 2.96
CA MET A 1 -19.47 -9.29 2.64
C MET A 1 -18.77 -9.55 3.96
N SER A 2 -18.46 -10.80 4.28
CA SER A 2 -17.71 -11.16 5.49
C SER A 2 -16.37 -10.43 5.48
N HIS A 3 -16.13 -9.57 6.47
CA HIS A 3 -14.83 -8.91 6.58
C HIS A 3 -13.79 -9.98 6.90
N PRO A 4 -12.68 -10.07 6.13
CA PRO A 4 -11.59 -10.98 6.48
C PRO A 4 -11.11 -10.64 7.89
N THR A 5 -10.79 -11.67 8.67
CA THR A 5 -10.38 -11.52 10.09
C THR A 5 -9.10 -10.70 10.28
N LYS A 6 -8.36 -10.43 9.19
CA LYS A 6 -7.23 -9.50 9.13
C LYS A 6 -7.21 -8.79 7.77
N PRO A 7 -7.30 -7.45 7.70
CA PRO A 7 -7.19 -6.72 6.43
C PRO A 7 -5.83 -6.94 5.75
N ARG A 8 -5.84 -7.06 4.41
CA ARG A 8 -4.63 -7.20 3.59
C ARG A 8 -4.34 -5.90 2.85
N ILE A 9 -3.26 -5.23 3.21
CA ILE A 9 -2.97 -3.87 2.77
C ILE A 9 -1.64 -3.80 2.04
N ALA A 10 -1.67 -3.28 0.82
CA ALA A 10 -0.46 -2.94 0.08
C ALA A 10 -0.02 -1.50 0.38
N LEU A 11 1.25 -1.31 0.73
CA LEU A 11 1.86 -0.01 1.06
C LEU A 11 2.99 0.30 0.06
N ILE A 12 2.80 1.33 -0.75
CA ILE A 12 3.70 1.71 -1.84
C ILE A 12 3.94 3.22 -1.77
N ALA A 13 5.18 3.65 -2.01
CA ALA A 13 5.50 5.07 -2.03
C ALA A 13 6.65 5.36 -3.01
N HIS A 14 6.52 6.42 -3.82
CA HIS A 14 7.67 6.99 -4.54
C HIS A 14 8.72 7.49 -3.56
N ASP A 15 9.96 7.66 -4.01
CA ASP A 15 11.09 8.00 -3.14
C ASP A 15 10.83 9.25 -2.28
N LYS A 16 10.32 10.34 -2.88
CA LYS A 16 9.97 11.58 -2.16
C LYS A 16 8.75 11.46 -1.23
N LYS A 17 8.11 10.30 -1.18
CA LYS A 17 6.91 10.01 -0.38
C LYS A 17 7.13 8.90 0.66
N LYS A 18 8.35 8.38 0.76
CA LYS A 18 8.65 7.34 1.74
C LYS A 18 8.66 7.88 3.17
N ASP A 19 9.11 9.12 3.39
CA ASP A 19 9.02 9.74 4.72
C ASP A 19 7.55 9.92 5.14
N ASP A 20 6.72 10.46 4.23
CA ASP A 20 5.27 10.57 4.40
C ASP A 20 4.64 9.19 4.75
N MET A 21 5.07 8.11 4.08
CA MET A 21 4.60 6.75 4.36
C MET A 21 4.98 6.27 5.76
N ILE A 22 6.21 6.55 6.22
CA ILE A 22 6.64 6.15 7.56
C ILE A 22 5.88 6.91 8.64
N VAL A 23 5.67 8.23 8.46
CA VAL A 23 4.85 9.03 9.38
C VAL A 23 3.43 8.49 9.44
N LEU A 24 2.79 8.27 8.29
CA LEU A 24 1.46 7.69 8.20
C LEU A 24 1.40 6.31 8.89
N ALA A 25 2.34 5.41 8.60
CA ALA A 25 2.34 4.08 9.17
C ALA A 25 2.57 4.09 10.70
N ALA A 26 3.34 5.04 11.21
CA ALA A 26 3.54 5.21 12.65
C ALA A 26 2.24 5.64 13.36
N GLU A 27 1.44 6.53 12.76
CA GLU A 27 0.16 6.96 13.32
C GLU A 27 -0.86 5.81 13.44
N TYR A 28 -0.82 4.85 12.52
CA TYR A 28 -1.73 3.69 12.50
C TYR A 28 -1.04 2.38 12.94
N ILE A 29 0.10 2.46 13.63
CA ILE A 29 0.97 1.30 13.85
C ILE A 29 0.28 0.13 14.54
N ASP A 30 -0.54 0.39 15.55
CA ASP A 30 -1.22 -0.67 16.31
C ASP A 30 -2.25 -1.41 15.45
N PHE A 31 -2.92 -0.70 14.56
CA PHE A 31 -3.82 -1.29 13.57
C PHE A 31 -3.04 -2.08 12.50
N LEU A 32 -1.98 -1.48 11.96
CA LEU A 32 -1.17 -2.11 10.90
C LEU A 32 -0.48 -3.40 11.37
N ARG A 33 -0.12 -3.50 12.66
CA ARG A 33 0.40 -4.76 13.27
C ARG A 33 -0.59 -5.92 13.21
N GLY A 34 -1.90 -5.63 13.19
CA GLY A 34 -2.96 -6.63 13.05
C GLY A 34 -3.25 -7.04 11.60
N CYS A 35 -2.70 -6.31 10.63
CA CYS A 35 -2.96 -6.51 9.20
C CYS A 35 -1.94 -7.48 8.57
N GLN A 36 -2.28 -7.99 7.39
CA GLN A 36 -1.31 -8.60 6.49
C GLN A 36 -0.79 -7.51 5.55
N LEU A 37 0.51 -7.20 5.64
CA LEU A 37 1.09 -6.07 4.92
C LEU A 37 1.98 -6.56 3.78
N MET A 38 1.82 -5.92 2.62
CA MET A 38 2.70 -6.11 1.47
C MET A 38 3.25 -4.76 1.02
N ALA A 39 4.52 -4.68 0.64
CA ALA A 39 5.11 -3.43 0.20
C ALA A 39 6.23 -3.63 -0.82
N THR A 40 6.42 -2.66 -1.70
CA THR A 40 7.51 -2.70 -2.69
C THR A 40 8.86 -2.34 -2.07
N GLY A 41 9.92 -2.89 -2.66
CA GLY A 41 11.34 -2.81 -2.32
C GLY A 41 11.69 -1.98 -1.08
N THR A 42 12.03 -0.71 -1.31
CA THR A 42 12.54 0.21 -0.28
C THR A 42 11.46 0.65 0.71
N THR A 43 10.20 0.78 0.29
CA THR A 43 9.09 1.12 1.20
C THR A 43 8.93 0.05 2.28
N GLY A 44 8.87 -1.21 1.87
CA GLY A 44 8.81 -2.34 2.81
C GLY A 44 10.04 -2.43 3.71
N ALA A 45 11.24 -2.19 3.16
CA ALA A 45 12.48 -2.18 3.95
C ALA A 45 12.46 -1.13 5.07
N ARG A 46 11.95 0.08 4.79
CA ARG A 46 11.83 1.16 5.77
C ARG A 46 10.77 0.85 6.84
N LEU A 47 9.60 0.34 6.44
CA LEU A 47 8.54 -0.06 7.38
C LEU A 47 9.03 -1.10 8.40
N ILE A 48 9.81 -2.09 7.93
CA ILE A 48 10.42 -3.10 8.82
C ILE A 48 11.47 -2.45 9.72
N LYS A 49 12.42 -1.70 9.14
CA LYS A 49 13.57 -1.16 9.87
C LYS A 49 13.18 -0.11 10.91
N GLU A 50 12.25 0.77 10.58
CA GLU A 50 11.93 1.96 11.38
C GLU A 50 10.75 1.70 12.34
N LEU A 51 9.80 0.86 11.96
CA LEU A 51 8.57 0.62 12.75
C LEU A 51 8.41 -0.82 13.24
N GLY A 52 9.27 -1.75 12.82
CA GLY A 52 9.19 -3.16 13.22
C GLY A 52 7.94 -3.87 12.69
N LEU A 53 7.32 -3.35 11.62
CA LEU A 53 6.15 -3.99 11.00
C LEU A 53 6.57 -5.27 10.27
N ALA A 54 5.77 -6.32 10.39
CA ALA A 54 5.92 -7.52 9.59
C ALA A 54 5.33 -7.27 8.19
N VAL A 55 6.19 -7.15 7.19
CA VAL A 55 5.80 -6.79 5.82
C VAL A 55 6.37 -7.80 4.82
N GLU A 56 5.52 -8.34 3.96
CA GLU A 56 5.96 -9.10 2.80
C GLU A 56 6.53 -8.13 1.75
N ARG A 57 7.84 -8.23 1.51
CA ARG A 57 8.52 -7.37 0.54
C ARG A 57 8.39 -7.94 -0.87
N LYS A 58 7.93 -7.09 -1.78
CA LYS A 58 8.01 -7.26 -3.23
C LYS A 58 9.23 -6.55 -3.78
N GLU A 59 9.50 -6.74 -5.06
CA GLU A 59 10.50 -5.96 -5.78
C GLU A 59 10.18 -4.46 -5.71
N SER A 60 11.14 -3.61 -6.03
CA SER A 60 10.87 -2.18 -6.21
C SER A 60 10.01 -1.95 -7.45
N GLY A 61 9.19 -0.88 -7.45
CA GLY A 61 8.32 -0.50 -8.58
C GLY A 61 9.01 -0.59 -9.96
N PRO A 62 10.17 0.08 -10.17
CA PRO A 62 10.89 0.04 -11.45
C PRO A 62 11.33 -1.35 -11.95
N PHE A 63 11.36 -2.35 -11.05
CA PHE A 63 11.78 -3.72 -11.35
C PHE A 63 10.60 -4.70 -11.30
N GLY A 64 9.36 -4.21 -11.43
CA GLY A 64 8.16 -5.03 -11.49
C GLY A 64 7.43 -5.24 -10.16
N GLY A 65 7.83 -4.53 -9.10
CA GLY A 65 7.13 -4.57 -7.81
C GLY A 65 5.65 -4.22 -7.92
N ASP A 66 5.31 -3.22 -8.73
CA ASP A 66 3.91 -2.78 -8.92
C ASP A 66 3.07 -3.85 -9.62
N LEU A 67 3.68 -4.60 -10.55
CA LEU A 67 3.04 -5.74 -11.21
C LEU A 67 2.83 -6.91 -10.24
N GLN A 68 3.76 -7.16 -9.32
CA GLN A 68 3.58 -8.18 -8.28
C GLN A 68 2.43 -7.83 -7.33
N ILE A 69 2.29 -6.55 -6.95
CA ILE A 69 1.12 -6.09 -6.20
C ILE A 69 -0.15 -6.24 -7.03
N GLY A 70 -0.13 -5.84 -8.30
CA GLY A 70 -1.27 -5.98 -9.21
C GLY A 70 -1.73 -7.43 -9.36
N ALA A 71 -0.81 -8.38 -9.47
CA ALA A 71 -1.12 -9.81 -9.51
C ALA A 71 -1.78 -10.29 -8.21
N ALA A 72 -1.22 -9.94 -7.05
CA ALA A 72 -1.80 -10.27 -5.75
C ALA A 72 -3.21 -9.66 -5.57
N LEU A 73 -3.44 -8.46 -6.11
CA LEU A 73 -4.75 -7.82 -6.12
C LEU A 73 -5.77 -8.63 -6.93
N VAL A 74 -5.40 -9.06 -8.14
CA VAL A 74 -6.26 -9.87 -9.02
C VAL A 74 -6.56 -11.25 -8.41
N GLU A 75 -5.59 -11.84 -7.70
CA GLU A 75 -5.76 -13.09 -6.96
C GLU A 75 -6.60 -12.93 -5.67
N GLY A 76 -7.09 -11.71 -5.42
CA GLY A 76 -7.91 -11.40 -4.25
C GLY A 76 -7.12 -11.51 -2.95
N GLN A 77 -5.82 -11.19 -2.97
CA GLN A 77 -4.90 -11.18 -1.81
C GLN A 77 -4.68 -9.77 -1.23
N ILE A 78 -5.34 -8.75 -1.79
CA ILE A 78 -5.25 -7.35 -1.34
C ILE A 78 -6.66 -6.80 -1.19
N ASP A 79 -6.97 -6.24 -0.02
CA ASP A 79 -8.25 -5.58 0.28
C ASP A 79 -8.18 -4.06 0.12
N ALA A 80 -6.97 -3.49 0.25
CA ALA A 80 -6.74 -2.06 0.12
C ALA A 80 -5.31 -1.75 -0.35
N VAL A 81 -5.15 -0.68 -1.12
CA VAL A 81 -3.87 -0.16 -1.59
C VAL A 81 -3.69 1.27 -1.08
N VAL A 82 -2.54 1.54 -0.45
CA VAL A 82 -2.04 2.89 -0.21
C VAL A 82 -0.81 3.08 -1.08
N PHE A 83 -0.95 3.89 -2.13
CA PHE A 83 0.12 4.24 -3.05
C PHE A 83 0.40 5.75 -2.99
N LEU A 84 1.31 6.17 -2.13
CA LEU A 84 1.71 7.58 -2.04
C LEU A 84 2.60 7.95 -3.24
N ARG A 85 1.96 8.56 -4.24
CA ARG A 85 2.62 9.00 -5.47
C ARG A 85 3.23 10.39 -5.31
N ASP A 86 4.38 10.57 -5.94
CA ASP A 86 4.95 11.87 -6.23
C ASP A 86 4.42 12.38 -7.59
N PRO A 87 3.54 13.40 -7.61
CA PRO A 87 2.97 13.92 -8.84
C PRO A 87 3.90 14.91 -9.57
N MET A 88 5.02 15.32 -8.95
CA MET A 88 5.92 16.35 -9.47
C MET A 88 7.16 15.78 -10.15
N THR A 89 7.39 14.46 -10.06
CA THR A 89 8.54 13.79 -10.66
C THR A 89 8.07 12.69 -11.59
N PRO A 90 8.40 12.73 -12.89
CA PRO A 90 8.12 11.65 -13.83
C PRO A 90 8.71 10.34 -13.34
N GLN A 91 7.95 9.25 -13.42
CA GLN A 91 8.45 7.93 -13.04
C GLN A 91 8.75 7.10 -14.29
N PRO A 92 9.90 6.40 -14.33
CA PRO A 92 10.24 5.55 -15.47
C PRO A 92 9.27 4.36 -15.64
N HIS A 93 8.52 4.01 -14.59
CA HIS A 93 7.56 2.91 -14.52
C HIS A 93 6.10 3.42 -14.44
N GLU A 94 5.82 4.63 -14.96
CA GLU A 94 4.44 5.17 -15.06
C GLU A 94 3.41 4.21 -15.66
N PRO A 95 3.71 3.42 -16.71
CA PRO A 95 2.77 2.43 -17.22
C PRO A 95 2.32 1.41 -16.17
N ASP A 96 3.24 0.94 -15.32
CA ASP A 96 2.95 -0.06 -14.28
C ASP A 96 2.10 0.55 -13.16
N ILE A 97 2.38 1.79 -12.77
CA ILE A 97 1.58 2.56 -11.80
C ILE A 97 0.14 2.66 -12.27
N ASN A 98 -0.06 3.07 -13.52
CA ASN A 98 -1.40 3.22 -14.11
C ASN A 98 -2.11 1.87 -14.25
N ALA A 99 -1.38 0.81 -14.57
CA ALA A 99 -1.93 -0.55 -14.62
C ALA A 99 -2.42 -1.02 -13.24
N LEU A 100 -1.67 -0.75 -12.16
CA LEU A 100 -2.05 -1.08 -10.80
C LEU A 100 -3.30 -0.30 -10.34
N VAL A 101 -3.33 1.03 -10.56
CA VAL A 101 -4.51 1.84 -10.20
C VAL A 101 -5.75 1.39 -10.98
N ARG A 102 -5.61 1.13 -12.29
CA ARG A 102 -6.69 0.59 -13.10
C ARG A 102 -7.15 -0.79 -12.60
N ALA A 103 -6.25 -1.64 -12.14
CA ALA A 103 -6.62 -2.93 -11.54
C ALA A 103 -7.44 -2.74 -10.26
N CYS A 104 -7.11 -1.74 -9.43
CA CYS A 104 -7.93 -1.39 -8.27
C CYS A 104 -9.37 -1.03 -8.68
N ASP A 105 -9.52 -0.20 -9.72
CA ASP A 105 -10.84 0.21 -10.24
C ASP A 105 -11.65 -0.99 -10.77
N VAL A 106 -11.00 -1.87 -11.55
CA VAL A 106 -11.65 -3.05 -12.15
C VAL A 106 -12.14 -4.04 -11.08
N HIS A 107 -11.35 -4.23 -10.03
CA HIS A 107 -11.65 -5.19 -8.96
C HIS A 107 -12.39 -4.56 -7.76
N ASN A 108 -12.73 -3.27 -7.85
CA ASN A 108 -13.38 -2.50 -6.78
C ASN A 108 -12.61 -2.57 -5.44
N VAL A 109 -11.29 -2.48 -5.52
CA VAL A 109 -10.38 -2.46 -4.36
C VAL A 109 -10.08 -1.00 -4.01
N ALA A 110 -10.22 -0.66 -2.73
CA ALA A 110 -9.99 0.71 -2.27
C ALA A 110 -8.52 1.12 -2.50
N CYS A 111 -8.31 2.25 -3.18
CA CYS A 111 -6.98 2.74 -3.54
C CYS A 111 -6.81 4.20 -3.11
N ALA A 112 -5.91 4.44 -2.16
CA ALA A 112 -5.50 5.78 -1.73
C ALA A 112 -4.21 6.19 -2.44
N THR A 113 -4.28 7.25 -3.25
CA THR A 113 -3.11 7.70 -4.05
C THR A 113 -2.39 8.94 -3.48
N ASN A 114 -2.84 9.43 -2.32
CA ASN A 114 -2.28 10.57 -1.60
C ASN A 114 -2.55 10.42 -0.08
N LEU A 115 -1.93 11.26 0.74
CA LEU A 115 -2.05 11.20 2.21
C LEU A 115 -3.48 11.38 2.70
N SER A 116 -4.22 12.37 2.19
CA SER A 116 -5.59 12.67 2.63
C SER A 116 -6.50 11.45 2.47
N THR A 117 -6.50 10.83 1.29
CA THR A 117 -7.27 9.61 1.04
C THR A 117 -6.74 8.42 1.87
N ALA A 118 -5.43 8.36 2.13
CA ALA A 118 -4.84 7.31 2.94
C ALA A 118 -5.29 7.38 4.41
N HIS A 119 -5.35 8.57 5.02
CA HIS A 119 -5.90 8.72 6.37
C HIS A 119 -7.37 8.29 6.43
N LEU A 120 -8.20 8.69 5.46
CA LEU A 120 -9.61 8.29 5.42
C LEU A 120 -9.77 6.77 5.31
N LEU A 121 -8.99 6.15 4.41
CA LEU A 121 -9.00 4.70 4.20
C LEU A 121 -8.55 3.93 5.44
N LEU A 122 -7.38 4.25 5.99
CA LEU A 122 -6.85 3.57 7.17
C LEU A 122 -7.70 3.81 8.41
N SER A 123 -8.26 5.01 8.57
CA SER A 123 -9.21 5.30 9.65
C SER A 123 -10.45 4.42 9.57
N GLN A 124 -11.03 4.24 8.38
CA GLN A 124 -12.20 3.38 8.23
C GLN A 124 -11.89 1.90 8.41
N LEU A 125 -10.78 1.41 7.85
CA LEU A 125 -10.36 0.03 8.06
C LEU A 125 -10.09 -0.28 9.54
N ARG A 126 -9.51 0.68 10.27
CA ARG A 126 -9.30 0.56 11.72
C ARG A 126 -10.63 0.50 12.48
N LEU A 127 -11.60 1.34 12.12
CA LEU A 127 -12.92 1.33 12.75
C LEU A 127 -13.68 0.03 12.47
N ALA A 128 -13.56 -0.51 11.25
CA ALA A 128 -14.22 -1.76 10.86
C ALA A 128 -13.57 -3.01 11.48
N ALA A 129 -12.34 -2.90 12.00
CA ALA A 129 -11.60 -3.97 12.64
C ALA A 129 -11.67 -3.95 14.18
N ALA A 130 -12.31 -2.92 14.76
CA ALA A 130 -12.57 -2.79 16.20
C ALA A 130 -13.87 -3.52 16.59
#